data_AF-G7DT61-F1
#
_entry.id   AF-G7DT61-F1
#
_cell.length_a   1.000
_cell.length_b   1.000
_cell.length_c   1.000
_cell.angle_alpha   90.00
_cell.angle_beta   90.00
_cell.angle_gamma   90.00
#
_symmetry.space_group_name_H-M   'P 1'
#
loop_
_entity.id
_entity.type
_entity.pdbx_description
1 polymer ?
#
loop_
_entity_poly.entity_id
_entity_poly.type
_entity_poly.pdbx_seq_one_letter_code
_entity_poly.pdbx_strand_id
1 'polypeptide(L)'
;MRRAASPNLTAPGRDSQERDLWQKTRKRLKQVQTSTALSNENFKEITTLQTALQSGTTVEPNLRTRLGKAAEAATRYSEEALSAVKDAQEALSILIALREPEPLGANDARKKRRLDTASPAPTEREPPLVPFVPRVTTLTTSAKGSPLPGSPAPMSAINASSNVKPVQTSKPSTSTVTIGSSHTQYTVQLPLLPGRPVAFKQPKNRSGGKDSASPGEKEDYILTRVMRNLNGDKNRYEVQDADDTPGQIPATFNTTLKHIVVLADPPIQDYPIGSTVLALYPDTTSFYKARVRSNPRAQIAKQKPGSRALYKLTFEDDGDQILDVSPHMVIEWPPPVISKPS
;
A
#
# COMPACT_ATOMS: atom_id res chain seq x y z
N MET A 1 -70.00 -12.59 25.87
CA MET A 1 -68.63 -13.11 25.76
C MET A 1 -67.77 -12.11 24.99
N ARG A 2 -67.04 -11.24 25.71
CA ARG A 2 -66.11 -10.27 25.11
C ARG A 2 -64.71 -10.87 25.20
N ARG A 3 -64.03 -11.05 24.06
CA ARG A 3 -62.63 -11.48 24.00
C ARG A 3 -61.74 -10.33 24.48
N ALA A 4 -60.93 -10.59 25.50
CA ALA A 4 -59.85 -9.71 25.95
C ALA A 4 -58.73 -9.72 24.90
N ALA A 5 -58.32 -8.54 24.46
CA ALA A 5 -57.10 -8.34 23.69
C ALA A 5 -55.95 -8.06 24.68
N SER A 6 -54.93 -8.91 24.67
CA SER A 6 -53.69 -8.69 25.41
C SER A 6 -52.90 -7.55 24.77
N PRO A 7 -52.36 -6.59 25.54
CA PRO A 7 -51.44 -5.59 25.00
C PRO A 7 -50.05 -6.22 24.82
N ASN A 8 -49.54 -6.15 23.59
CA ASN A 8 -48.20 -6.56 23.23
C ASN A 8 -47.21 -5.49 23.72
N LEU A 9 -46.55 -5.76 24.86
CA LEU A 9 -45.45 -4.94 25.40
C LEU A 9 -44.23 -5.08 24.48
N THR A 10 -44.11 -4.18 23.51
CA THR A 10 -42.90 -4.03 22.70
C THR A 10 -41.89 -3.24 23.55
N ALA A 11 -40.75 -3.86 23.87
CA ALA A 11 -39.73 -3.30 24.76
C ALA A 11 -39.15 -1.96 24.22
N PRO A 12 -39.32 -0.83 24.93
CA PRO A 12 -38.81 0.48 24.50
C PRO A 12 -37.33 0.68 24.88
N GLY A 13 -36.44 -0.24 24.50
CA GLY A 13 -35.06 -0.27 25.00
C GLY A 13 -33.96 -0.31 23.94
N ARG A 14 -34.07 -1.21 22.96
CA ARG A 14 -32.97 -1.52 22.04
C ARG A 14 -32.71 -0.41 21.03
N ASP A 15 -33.77 0.10 20.40
CA ASP A 15 -33.67 1.10 19.33
C ASP A 15 -33.17 2.46 19.83
N SER A 16 -33.49 2.83 21.08
CA SER A 16 -33.01 4.08 21.68
C SER A 16 -31.52 3.98 22.03
N GLN A 17 -31.11 2.87 22.64
CA GLN A 17 -29.71 2.63 22.98
C GLN A 17 -28.82 2.53 21.74
N GLU A 18 -29.29 1.86 20.68
CA GLU A 18 -28.57 1.78 19.42
C GLU A 18 -28.40 3.17 18.77
N ARG A 19 -29.45 4.01 18.78
CA ARG A 19 -29.38 5.38 18.27
C ARG A 19 -28.35 6.23 19.04
N ASP A 20 -28.37 6.17 20.37
CA ASP A 20 -27.42 6.91 21.21
C ASP A 20 -25.97 6.44 20.97
N LEU A 21 -25.78 5.13 20.85
CA LEU A 21 -24.49 4.52 20.54
C LEU A 21 -24.02 4.94 19.13
N TRP A 22 -24.93 5.06 18.17
CA TRP A 22 -24.62 5.55 16.83
C TRP A 22 -24.17 7.02 16.84
N GLN A 23 -24.88 7.88 17.58
CA GLN A 23 -24.48 9.29 17.73
C GLN A 23 -23.10 9.41 18.38
N LYS A 24 -22.84 8.61 19.42
CA LYS A 24 -21.53 8.54 20.08
C LYS A 24 -20.42 8.09 19.13
N THR A 25 -20.68 7.05 18.33
CA THR A 25 -19.73 6.53 17.34
C THR A 25 -19.43 7.57 16.26
N ARG A 26 -20.45 8.26 15.73
CA ARG A 26 -20.26 9.36 14.78
C ARG A 26 -19.42 10.49 15.36
N LYS A 27 -19.63 10.86 16.62
CA LYS A 27 -18.82 11.87 17.31
C LYS A 27 -17.36 11.43 17.43
N ARG A 28 -17.11 10.17 17.82
CA ARG A 28 -15.76 9.58 17.90
C ARG A 28 -15.06 9.57 16.53
N LEU A 29 -15.75 9.17 15.47
CA LEU A 29 -15.20 9.17 14.11
C LEU A 29 -14.85 10.59 13.63
N LYS A 30 -15.69 11.59 13.93
CA LYS A 30 -15.35 13.00 13.67
C LYS A 30 -14.10 13.43 14.42
N GLN A 31 -13.94 13.00 15.67
CA GLN A 31 -12.74 13.30 16.47
C GLN A 31 -11.48 12.66 15.88
N VAL A 32 -11.57 11.41 15.40
CA VAL A 32 -10.46 10.76 14.66
C VAL A 32 -10.09 11.57 13.43
N GLN A 33 -11.08 12.00 12.65
CA GLN A 33 -10.85 12.81 11.45
C GLN A 33 -10.14 14.13 11.77
N THR A 34 -10.59 14.86 12.81
CA THR A 34 -9.97 16.12 13.21
C THR A 34 -8.56 15.91 13.77
N SER A 35 -8.34 14.90 14.60
CA SER A 35 -7.02 14.59 15.17
C SER A 35 -6.01 14.20 14.08
N THR A 36 -6.46 13.40 13.10
CA THR A 36 -5.64 13.03 11.93
C THR A 36 -5.29 14.24 11.07
N ALA A 37 -6.22 15.18 10.87
CA ALA A 37 -5.96 16.41 10.12
C ALA A 37 -4.89 17.29 10.81
N LEU A 38 -4.99 17.47 12.13
CA LEU A 38 -4.01 18.22 12.93
C LEU A 38 -2.63 17.54 12.92
N SER A 39 -2.59 16.21 13.03
CA SER A 39 -1.35 15.44 12.93
C SER A 39 -0.66 15.64 11.58
N ASN A 40 -1.43 15.62 10.48
CA ASN A 40 -0.91 15.86 9.13
C ASN A 40 -0.38 17.29 8.94
N GLU A 41 -1.05 18.30 9.51
CA GLU A 41 -0.59 19.68 9.46
C GLU A 41 0.73 19.86 10.23
N ASN A 42 0.82 19.28 11.42
CA ASN A 42 2.04 19.31 12.22
C ASN A 42 3.20 18.56 11.53
N PHE A 43 2.92 17.44 10.86
CA PHE A 43 3.93 16.72 10.08
C PHE A 43 4.50 17.57 8.92
N LYS A 44 3.65 18.38 8.27
CA LYS A 44 4.11 19.36 7.26
C LYS A 44 5.00 20.42 7.89
N GLU A 45 4.65 20.93 9.07
CA GLU A 45 5.50 21.90 9.79
C GLU A 45 6.87 21.29 10.13
N ILE A 46 6.90 20.08 10.71
CA ILE A 46 8.14 19.35 11.01
C ILE A 46 9.00 19.17 9.76
N THR A 47 8.40 18.74 8.65
CA THR A 47 9.11 18.53 7.37
C THR A 47 9.72 19.85 6.86
N THR A 48 8.97 20.95 6.98
CA THR A 48 9.42 22.28 6.58
C THR A 48 10.59 22.75 7.45
N LEU A 49 10.48 22.59 8.78
CA LEU A 49 11.53 22.96 9.73
C LEU A 49 12.79 22.10 9.56
N GLN A 50 12.65 20.80 9.28
CA GLN A 50 13.77 19.91 8.97
C GLN A 50 14.48 20.32 7.68
N THR A 51 13.73 20.65 6.63
CA THR A 51 14.29 21.11 5.34
C THR A 51 15.02 22.45 5.49
N ALA A 52 14.46 23.38 6.28
CA ALA A 52 15.10 24.65 6.60
C ALA A 52 16.41 24.45 7.40
N LEU A 53 16.46 23.48 8.31
CA LEU A 53 17.66 23.13 9.06
C LEU A 53 18.74 22.50 8.18
N GLN A 54 18.36 21.64 7.24
CA GLN A 54 19.29 20.93 6.34
C GLN A 54 19.89 21.84 5.25
N SER A 55 19.09 22.78 4.73
CA SER A 55 19.54 23.67 3.65
C SER A 55 20.49 24.78 4.12
N GLY A 56 20.62 25.01 5.43
CA GLY A 56 21.49 26.06 5.99
C GLY A 56 21.10 27.49 5.59
N THR A 57 20.01 27.66 4.85
CA THR A 57 19.57 28.93 4.22
C THR A 57 18.95 29.90 5.21
N THR A 58 18.53 29.40 6.39
CA THR A 58 17.72 30.15 7.35
C THR A 58 18.47 30.31 8.68
N VAL A 59 18.81 31.54 9.04
CA VAL A 59 19.50 31.93 10.29
C VAL A 59 18.48 32.18 11.43
N GLU A 60 17.44 31.35 11.54
CA GLU A 60 16.42 31.52 12.59
C GLU A 60 16.92 30.86 13.89
N PRO A 61 17.20 31.63 14.96
CA PRO A 61 17.80 31.10 16.18
C PRO A 61 16.87 30.13 16.94
N ASN A 62 15.57 30.09 16.60
CA ASN A 62 14.57 29.28 17.31
C ASN A 62 14.13 28.03 16.56
N LEU A 63 14.74 27.70 15.42
CA LEU A 63 14.34 26.58 14.56
C LEU A 63 14.35 25.23 15.30
N ARG A 64 15.42 24.96 16.07
CA ARG A 64 15.55 23.73 16.86
C ARG A 64 14.51 23.64 17.96
N THR A 65 14.23 24.76 18.65
CA THR A 65 13.21 24.83 19.70
C THR A 65 11.81 24.62 19.13
N ARG A 66 11.50 25.23 17.98
CA ARG A 66 10.23 25.03 17.27
C ARG A 66 10.07 23.59 16.79
N LEU A 67 11.14 23.00 16.24
CA LEU A 67 11.13 21.59 15.83
C LEU A 67 10.86 20.67 17.02
N GLY A 68 11.48 20.94 18.18
CA GLY A 68 11.21 20.21 19.42
C GLY A 68 9.75 20.30 19.85
N LYS A 69 9.18 21.51 19.87
CA LYS A 69 7.75 21.72 20.19
C LYS A 69 6.81 21.05 19.19
N ALA A 70 7.12 21.13 17.90
CA ALA A 70 6.34 20.49 16.84
C ALA A 70 6.39 18.96 16.97
N ALA A 71 7.56 18.39 17.26
CA ALA A 71 7.73 16.95 17.50
C ALA A 71 6.94 16.49 18.74
N GLU A 72 6.97 17.24 19.84
CA GLU A 72 6.19 16.93 21.05
C GLU A 72 4.68 16.99 20.78
N ALA A 73 4.23 18.01 20.05
CA ALA A 73 2.85 18.10 19.61
C ALA A 73 2.47 16.93 18.68
N ALA A 74 3.39 16.43 17.85
CA ALA A 74 3.13 15.32 16.94
C ALA A 74 2.92 14.02 17.71
N THR A 75 3.74 13.76 18.74
CA THR A 75 3.55 12.64 19.66
C THR A 75 2.17 12.74 20.31
N ARG A 76 1.81 13.90 20.86
CA ARG A 76 0.51 14.11 21.50
C ARG A 76 -0.68 13.87 20.55
N TYR A 77 -0.64 14.42 19.33
CA TYR A 77 -1.71 14.18 18.35
C TYR A 77 -1.79 12.72 17.92
N SER A 78 -0.64 12.04 17.79
CA SER A 78 -0.62 10.61 17.45
C SER A 78 -1.23 9.75 18.55
N GLU A 79 -0.94 10.05 19.83
CA GLU A 79 -1.53 9.36 20.98
C GLU A 79 -3.03 9.61 21.08
N GLU A 80 -3.47 10.85 20.89
CA GLU A 80 -4.89 11.20 20.88
C GLU A 80 -5.63 10.52 19.71
N ALA A 81 -5.04 10.48 18.51
CA ALA A 81 -5.60 9.77 17.37
C ALA A 81 -5.72 8.27 17.65
N LEU A 82 -4.69 7.63 18.21
CA LEU A 82 -4.72 6.22 18.58
C LEU A 82 -5.79 5.92 19.63
N SER A 83 -5.93 6.78 20.64
CA SER A 83 -6.98 6.66 21.66
C SER A 83 -8.37 6.77 21.04
N ALA A 84 -8.59 7.78 20.18
CA ALA A 84 -9.87 7.98 19.50
C ALA A 84 -10.24 6.82 18.55
N VAL A 85 -9.25 6.21 17.89
CA VAL A 85 -9.45 5.02 17.04
C VAL A 85 -9.87 3.81 17.86
N LYS A 86 -9.19 3.53 18.99
CA LYS A 86 -9.57 2.43 19.90
C LYS A 86 -10.99 2.62 20.41
N ASP A 87 -11.32 3.83 20.83
CA ASP A 87 -12.66 4.22 21.26
C ASP A 87 -13.72 4.00 20.15
N ALA A 88 -13.42 4.35 18.91
CA ALA A 88 -14.32 4.13 17.78
C ALA A 88 -14.49 2.63 17.49
N GLN A 89 -13.41 1.86 17.56
CA GLN A 89 -13.41 0.41 17.36
C GLN A 89 -14.30 -0.29 18.41
N GLU A 90 -14.16 0.03 19.69
CA GLU A 90 -15.00 -0.54 20.75
C GLU A 90 -16.49 -0.24 20.52
N ALA A 91 -16.82 1.00 20.13
CA ALA A 91 -18.21 1.39 19.88
C ALA A 91 -18.81 0.65 18.67
N LEU A 92 -18.03 0.45 17.61
CA LEU A 92 -18.44 -0.34 16.44
C LEU A 92 -18.62 -1.82 16.80
N SER A 93 -17.74 -2.41 17.61
CA SER A 93 -17.87 -3.78 18.07
C SER A 93 -19.17 -4.00 18.86
N ILE A 94 -19.56 -3.04 19.72
CA ILE A 94 -20.83 -3.10 20.44
C ILE A 94 -22.02 -2.98 19.47
N LEU A 95 -21.96 -2.09 18.48
CA LEU A 95 -23.02 -1.97 17.46
C LEU A 95 -23.18 -3.25 16.63
N ILE A 96 -22.07 -3.91 16.30
CA ILE A 96 -22.09 -5.20 15.60
C ILE A 96 -22.73 -6.27 16.49
N ALA A 97 -22.32 -6.38 17.75
CA ALA A 97 -22.91 -7.33 18.71
C ALA A 97 -24.40 -7.09 18.97
N LEU A 98 -24.85 -5.83 18.96
CA LEU A 98 -26.27 -5.48 19.06
C LEU A 98 -27.07 -5.84 17.80
N ARG A 99 -26.40 -6.01 16.65
CA ARG A 99 -27.02 -6.28 15.34
C ARG A 99 -26.94 -7.75 14.91
N GLU A 100 -26.02 -8.53 15.46
CA GLU A 100 -26.02 -9.98 15.28
C GLU A 100 -27.28 -10.60 15.91
N PRO A 101 -28.10 -11.35 15.15
CA PRO A 101 -29.16 -12.14 15.73
C PRO A 101 -28.53 -13.31 16.50
N GLU A 102 -28.89 -13.46 17.77
CA GLU A 102 -28.68 -14.69 18.55
C GLU A 102 -28.86 -15.93 17.67
N PRO A 103 -27.90 -16.88 17.62
CA PRO A 103 -28.11 -18.11 16.86
C PRO A 103 -29.28 -18.87 17.46
N LEU A 104 -30.37 -18.94 16.70
CA LEU A 104 -31.45 -19.90 16.91
C LEU A 104 -30.86 -21.31 16.87
N GLY A 105 -30.60 -21.92 18.04
CA GLY A 105 -30.19 -23.32 18.04
C GLY A 105 -29.55 -23.85 19.32
N ALA A 106 -30.28 -23.83 20.44
CA ALA A 106 -29.90 -24.63 21.61
C ALA A 106 -31.11 -25.12 22.41
N ASN A 107 -32.13 -25.66 21.75
CA ASN A 107 -33.17 -26.45 22.40
C ASN A 107 -33.74 -27.46 21.40
N ASP A 108 -33.16 -28.67 21.34
CA ASP A 108 -33.91 -29.93 21.25
C ASP A 108 -32.96 -31.10 21.01
N ALA A 109 -32.54 -31.75 22.09
CA ALA A 109 -31.98 -33.09 22.02
C ALA A 109 -32.44 -33.90 23.23
N ARG A 110 -33.72 -34.32 23.25
CA ARG A 110 -34.11 -35.48 24.06
C ARG A 110 -35.20 -36.33 23.40
N LYS A 111 -34.79 -37.59 23.15
CA LYS A 111 -35.58 -38.82 22.92
C LYS A 111 -36.29 -38.97 21.57
N LYS A 112 -35.74 -39.88 20.75
CA LYS A 112 -36.41 -41.13 20.35
C LYS A 112 -35.36 -42.22 20.07
N ARG A 113 -35.58 -43.39 20.69
CA ARG A 113 -34.79 -44.64 20.58
C ARG A 113 -35.57 -45.65 19.73
N ARG A 114 -34.81 -46.65 19.25
CA ARG A 114 -35.17 -47.96 18.62
C ARG A 114 -35.27 -47.89 17.09
N LEU A 115 -34.74 -48.82 16.29
CA LEU A 115 -34.37 -50.25 16.44
C LEU A 115 -33.41 -50.52 15.24
N ASP A 116 -32.14 -50.90 15.45
CA ASP A 116 -31.56 -52.26 15.35
C ASP A 116 -31.04 -52.72 13.96
N THR A 117 -29.81 -53.26 14.01
CA THR A 117 -29.24 -54.37 13.21
C THR A 117 -28.74 -54.14 11.77
N ALA A 118 -27.41 -54.03 11.59
CA ALA A 118 -26.55 -55.04 10.93
C ALA A 118 -25.06 -54.60 10.81
N SER A 119 -24.18 -55.48 11.27
CA SER A 119 -22.70 -55.51 11.18
C SER A 119 -22.21 -56.08 9.82
N PRO A 120 -20.91 -56.32 9.55
CA PRO A 120 -19.67 -55.68 10.02
C PRO A 120 -18.62 -55.42 8.89
N ALA A 121 -17.52 -54.74 9.24
CA ALA A 121 -16.22 -54.80 8.53
C ALA A 121 -15.43 -56.09 8.92
N PRO A 122 -14.36 -56.45 8.19
CA PRO A 122 -13.00 -56.27 8.75
C PRO A 122 -11.97 -55.86 7.67
N THR A 123 -10.84 -55.23 7.98
CA THR A 123 -9.60 -55.95 8.32
C THR A 123 -8.52 -54.97 8.80
N GLU A 124 -7.89 -55.37 9.89
CA GLU A 124 -6.81 -54.75 10.66
C GLU A 124 -5.44 -55.26 10.17
N ARG A 125 -4.39 -54.41 10.15
CA ARG A 125 -2.99 -54.81 10.38
C ARG A 125 -2.05 -53.60 10.53
N GLU A 126 -1.52 -53.45 11.74
CA GLU A 126 -0.28 -52.76 12.13
C GLU A 126 0.87 -53.80 12.29
N PRO A 127 2.11 -53.48 12.71
CA PRO A 127 3.04 -52.36 12.43
C PRO A 127 4.45 -52.94 12.04
N PRO A 128 5.66 -52.32 12.19
CA PRO A 128 6.23 -51.82 13.46
C PRO A 128 7.11 -50.54 13.41
N LEU A 129 7.42 -50.09 14.62
CA LEU A 129 8.19 -48.93 15.10
C LEU A 129 9.72 -49.09 14.98
N VAL A 130 10.45 -47.97 14.86
CA VAL A 130 11.78 -47.77 15.47
C VAL A 130 11.94 -46.33 16.01
N PRO A 131 12.59 -46.11 17.16
CA PRO A 131 12.82 -44.80 17.77
C PRO A 131 14.30 -44.34 17.68
N PHE A 132 14.57 -43.03 17.58
CA PHE A 132 15.85 -42.48 18.04
C PHE A 132 15.78 -40.99 18.40
N VAL A 133 16.56 -40.64 19.43
CA VAL A 133 16.58 -39.49 20.34
C VAL A 133 17.05 -38.13 19.78
N PRO A 134 16.78 -37.00 20.48
CA PRO A 134 17.33 -35.68 20.16
C PRO A 134 18.68 -35.44 20.86
N ARG A 135 19.65 -34.79 20.18
CA ARG A 135 20.91 -34.35 20.77
C ARG A 135 21.08 -32.83 20.63
N VAL A 136 21.10 -32.16 21.78
CA VAL A 136 21.62 -30.79 21.98
C VAL A 136 23.14 -30.87 22.13
N THR A 137 23.90 -29.93 21.57
CA THR A 137 25.26 -29.60 22.05
C THR A 137 25.62 -28.15 21.70
N THR A 138 26.25 -27.48 22.67
CA THR A 138 26.70 -26.08 22.71
C THR A 138 28.23 -25.97 22.58
N LEU A 139 28.75 -24.74 22.36
CA LEU A 139 30.16 -24.25 22.54
C LEU A 139 31.17 -24.69 21.43
N THR A 140 32.22 -23.97 20.98
CA THR A 140 33.00 -22.78 21.40
C THR A 140 34.09 -22.42 20.34
N THR A 141 34.52 -21.15 20.30
CA THR A 141 35.89 -20.59 20.01
C THR A 141 36.72 -21.01 18.79
N SER A 142 37.21 -20.05 17.98
CA SER A 142 38.58 -19.45 18.09
C SER A 142 39.09 -18.82 16.77
N ALA A 143 40.08 -17.94 16.92
CA ALA A 143 40.55 -16.89 16.01
C ALA A 143 41.75 -17.27 15.09
N LYS A 144 41.92 -16.51 13.99
CA LYS A 144 43.17 -16.09 13.26
C LYS A 144 42.78 -15.80 11.80
N GLY A 145 43.27 -14.80 11.07
CA GLY A 145 44.27 -13.75 11.26
C GLY A 145 44.36 -12.93 9.95
N SER A 146 44.71 -11.66 10.05
CA SER A 146 45.00 -10.70 8.96
C SER A 146 46.30 -11.09 8.18
N PRO A 147 46.76 -10.42 7.08
CA PRO A 147 46.93 -8.95 6.96
C PRO A 147 46.78 -8.27 5.56
N LEU A 148 46.66 -6.93 5.63
CA LEU A 148 46.98 -5.88 4.63
C LEU A 148 48.46 -5.95 4.15
N PRO A 149 48.86 -5.38 2.99
CA PRO A 149 49.16 -3.93 2.81
C PRO A 149 48.84 -3.41 1.37
N GLY A 150 48.91 -2.15 0.97
CA GLY A 150 49.35 -0.87 1.55
C GLY A 150 49.17 0.24 0.48
N SER A 151 49.05 1.50 0.92
CA SER A 151 49.24 2.70 0.07
C SER A 151 50.72 3.10 0.06
N PRO A 152 51.17 3.91 -0.92
CA PRO A 152 51.30 5.34 -0.64
C PRO A 152 51.00 6.30 -1.83
N ALA A 153 50.69 7.57 -1.50
CA ALA A 153 50.71 8.77 -2.37
C ALA A 153 52.18 9.23 -2.64
N PRO A 154 52.56 10.42 -3.19
CA PRO A 154 51.80 11.62 -3.63
C PRO A 154 52.36 12.36 -4.91
N MET A 155 51.77 13.52 -5.26
CA MET A 155 52.38 14.78 -5.78
C MET A 155 51.84 15.41 -7.09
N SER A 156 51.32 16.65 -6.90
CA SER A 156 51.63 17.93 -7.58
C SER A 156 51.34 18.20 -9.07
N ALA A 157 50.57 19.27 -9.29
CA ALA A 157 50.91 20.50 -10.05
C ALA A 157 49.64 21.09 -10.71
N ILE A 158 49.12 22.22 -10.23
CA ILE A 158 49.28 23.57 -10.83
C ILE A 158 48.89 23.59 -12.31
N ASN A 159 47.72 24.15 -12.63
CA ASN A 159 47.66 25.14 -13.71
C ASN A 159 46.49 26.12 -13.50
N ALA A 160 46.86 27.36 -13.28
CA ALA A 160 46.00 28.52 -13.39
C ALA A 160 46.12 29.07 -14.83
N SER A 161 44.99 29.34 -15.48
CA SER A 161 44.91 30.42 -16.45
C SER A 161 43.46 30.87 -16.60
N SER A 162 43.23 32.02 -15.98
CA SER A 162 42.38 33.12 -16.43
C SER A 162 41.68 32.95 -17.79
N ASN A 163 40.35 33.09 -17.79
CA ASN A 163 39.78 34.22 -18.53
C ASN A 163 38.47 34.70 -17.90
N VAL A 164 38.40 36.01 -17.67
CA VAL A 164 37.33 36.70 -16.94
C VAL A 164 36.52 37.51 -17.95
N LYS A 165 35.24 37.14 -18.11
CA LYS A 165 34.03 38.00 -18.38
C LYS A 165 33.95 38.74 -19.75
N PRO A 166 32.74 38.97 -20.31
CA PRO A 166 31.68 39.72 -19.63
C PRO A 166 30.25 39.17 -19.67
N VAL A 167 29.54 39.66 -18.66
CA VAL A 167 28.10 39.66 -18.39
C VAL A 167 27.30 40.17 -19.60
N GLN A 168 26.27 39.43 -20.00
CA GLN A 168 25.05 40.03 -20.53
C GLN A 168 23.82 39.36 -19.90
N THR A 169 22.97 40.24 -19.39
CA THR A 169 21.71 40.03 -18.69
C THR A 169 20.53 39.88 -19.66
N SER A 170 19.51 39.14 -19.21
CA SER A 170 18.12 39.06 -19.73
C SER A 170 17.93 38.19 -20.99
N LYS A 171 16.97 37.27 -21.14
CA LYS A 171 15.62 37.04 -20.57
C LYS A 171 15.34 35.52 -20.53
N PRO A 172 14.33 35.06 -19.77
CA PRO A 172 14.00 33.65 -19.62
C PRO A 172 13.37 33.12 -20.90
N SER A 173 14.10 32.29 -21.64
CA SER A 173 13.56 31.52 -22.75
C SER A 173 12.68 30.39 -22.18
N THR A 174 11.42 30.47 -22.58
CA THR A 174 10.35 29.49 -22.43
C THR A 174 10.90 28.06 -22.50
N SER A 175 10.88 27.38 -21.36
CA SER A 175 11.14 25.96 -21.26
C SER A 175 10.06 25.21 -22.03
N THR A 176 10.34 24.91 -23.30
CA THR A 176 9.76 23.73 -23.95
C THR A 176 9.99 22.56 -23.01
N VAL A 177 8.89 22.03 -22.48
CA VAL A 177 8.86 20.84 -21.64
C VAL A 177 9.31 19.66 -22.49
N THR A 178 10.62 19.46 -22.55
CA THR A 178 11.20 18.20 -23.00
C THR A 178 10.80 17.17 -21.96
N ILE A 179 10.01 16.19 -22.40
CA ILE A 179 9.54 15.04 -21.61
C ILE A 179 10.78 14.39 -20.98
N GLY A 180 11.00 14.70 -19.70
CA GLY A 180 12.12 14.20 -18.93
C GLY A 180 11.96 12.72 -18.73
N SER A 181 12.96 11.96 -19.17
CA SER A 181 13.13 10.53 -18.95
C SER A 181 12.60 10.09 -17.58
N SER A 182 11.68 9.12 -17.60
CA SER A 182 10.96 8.54 -16.45
C SER A 182 11.91 8.16 -15.31
N HIS A 183 13.18 7.89 -15.62
CA HIS A 183 14.24 7.61 -14.65
C HIS A 183 14.39 8.67 -13.53
N THR A 184 14.15 9.95 -13.83
CA THR A 184 14.34 11.04 -12.85
C THR A 184 13.23 11.11 -11.79
N GLN A 185 12.01 10.63 -12.07
CA GLN A 185 10.93 10.62 -11.09
C GLN A 185 11.13 9.55 -10.01
N TYR A 186 11.75 8.43 -10.35
CA TYR A 186 11.97 7.31 -9.43
C TYR A 186 13.13 7.54 -8.46
N THR A 187 14.18 8.28 -8.87
CA THR A 187 15.33 8.57 -7.99
C THR A 187 14.99 9.49 -6.83
N VAL A 188 13.97 10.35 -6.98
CA VAL A 188 13.51 11.28 -5.93
C VAL A 188 12.70 10.56 -4.85
N GLN A 189 12.15 9.37 -5.15
CA GLN A 189 11.21 8.67 -4.27
C GLN A 189 11.84 7.53 -3.45
N LEU A 190 13.16 7.36 -3.50
CA LEU A 190 13.86 6.35 -2.72
C LEU A 190 14.36 6.92 -1.38
N PRO A 191 14.22 6.18 -0.26
CA PRO A 191 13.57 4.86 -0.15
C PRO A 191 12.04 4.95 -0.26
N LEU A 192 11.41 3.94 -0.88
CA LEU A 192 9.95 3.89 -0.95
C LEU A 192 9.34 3.85 0.46
N LEU A 193 8.38 4.74 0.70
CA LEU A 193 7.68 4.86 1.98
C LEU A 193 6.63 3.74 2.13
N PRO A 194 6.37 3.27 3.36
CA PRO A 194 5.22 2.41 3.66
C PRO A 194 3.89 3.02 3.19
N GLY A 195 2.96 2.16 2.77
CA GLY A 195 1.64 2.51 2.23
C GLY A 195 1.63 2.94 0.76
N ARG A 196 2.79 3.16 0.14
CA ARG A 196 2.90 3.60 -1.25
C ARG A 196 2.35 2.54 -2.21
N PRO A 197 1.39 2.87 -3.10
CA PRO A 197 0.90 1.93 -4.09
C PRO A 197 1.91 1.78 -5.25
N VAL A 198 2.16 0.54 -5.63
CA VAL A 198 3.13 0.19 -6.68
C VAL A 198 2.61 -0.98 -7.50
N ALA A 199 2.98 -1.04 -8.78
CA ALA A 199 2.82 -2.24 -9.58
C ALA A 199 4.01 -3.18 -9.33
N PHE A 200 3.74 -4.43 -8.97
CA PHE A 200 4.74 -5.44 -8.68
C PHE A 200 4.70 -6.53 -9.75
N LYS A 201 5.86 -6.77 -10.39
CA LYS A 201 6.05 -7.86 -11.35
C LYS A 201 6.23 -9.18 -10.60
N GLN A 202 5.25 -10.06 -10.67
CA GLN A 202 5.34 -11.37 -10.04
C GLN A 202 6.40 -12.23 -10.75
N PRO A 203 7.21 -13.01 -10.01
CA PRO A 203 8.13 -13.96 -10.62
C PRO A 203 7.35 -15.13 -11.26
N LYS A 204 7.79 -15.55 -12.46
CA LYS A 204 7.16 -16.57 -13.33
C LYS A 204 6.85 -17.94 -12.69
N ASN A 205 7.34 -18.23 -11.48
CA ASN A 205 7.24 -19.54 -10.84
C ASN A 205 6.14 -19.63 -9.75
N ARG A 206 5.36 -18.57 -9.52
CA ARG A 206 4.33 -18.55 -8.45
C ARG A 206 2.90 -18.31 -8.92
N SER A 207 2.64 -18.06 -10.21
CA SER A 207 1.29 -18.19 -10.77
C SER A 207 0.91 -19.67 -10.76
N GLY A 208 0.31 -20.12 -9.66
CA GLY A 208 -0.02 -21.51 -9.37
C GLY A 208 -1.16 -22.06 -10.22
N GLY A 209 -0.96 -22.14 -11.53
CA GLY A 209 -1.84 -22.85 -12.46
C GLY A 209 -0.99 -23.74 -13.36
N LYS A 210 -1.12 -25.07 -13.19
CA LYS A 210 -0.40 -26.08 -13.98
C LYS A 210 -0.81 -26.11 -15.47
N ASP A 211 -1.71 -25.24 -15.92
CA ASP A 211 -2.29 -25.27 -17.27
C ASP A 211 -2.18 -23.96 -18.06
N SER A 212 -1.28 -23.03 -17.70
CA SER A 212 -1.02 -21.81 -18.50
C SER A 212 0.40 -21.79 -19.09
N ALA A 213 0.73 -22.83 -19.84
CA ALA A 213 1.82 -22.78 -20.80
C ALA A 213 1.31 -22.21 -22.14
N SER A 214 0.97 -20.92 -22.17
CA SER A 214 0.90 -20.20 -23.44
C SER A 214 2.30 -19.69 -23.79
N PRO A 215 2.81 -19.91 -25.01
CA PRO A 215 4.11 -19.44 -25.45
C PRO A 215 4.00 -17.94 -25.75
N GLY A 216 4.07 -17.14 -24.70
CA GLY A 216 4.04 -15.70 -24.76
C GLY A 216 4.35 -15.19 -23.37
N GLU A 217 5.41 -14.41 -23.25
CA GLU A 217 5.90 -13.88 -21.98
C GLU A 217 4.87 -12.91 -21.38
N LYS A 218 3.83 -13.43 -20.72
CA LYS A 218 2.90 -12.62 -19.95
C LYS A 218 3.63 -12.17 -18.68
N GLU A 219 3.96 -10.89 -18.64
CA GLU A 219 4.54 -10.28 -17.45
C GLU A 219 3.39 -9.91 -16.51
N ASP A 220 3.21 -10.70 -15.45
CA ASP A 220 2.08 -10.52 -14.53
C ASP A 220 2.40 -9.42 -13.52
N TYR A 221 1.81 -8.25 -13.72
CA TYR A 221 1.92 -7.12 -12.81
C TYR A 221 0.68 -7.02 -11.94
N ILE A 222 0.85 -6.93 -10.62
CA ILE A 222 -0.24 -6.75 -9.65
C ILE A 222 -0.10 -5.46 -8.85
N LEU A 223 -1.22 -4.90 -8.41
CA LEU A 223 -1.29 -3.76 -7.53
C LEU A 223 -0.92 -4.19 -6.11
N THR A 224 0.09 -3.55 -5.57
CA THR A 224 0.56 -3.82 -4.21
C THR A 224 0.80 -2.53 -3.45
N ARG A 225 0.92 -2.62 -2.13
CA ARG A 225 1.34 -1.53 -1.24
C ARG A 225 2.67 -1.88 -0.60
N VAL A 226 3.60 -0.92 -0.57
CA VAL A 226 4.86 -1.08 0.16
C VAL A 226 4.56 -1.17 1.65
N MET A 227 5.01 -2.24 2.31
CA MET A 227 4.85 -2.40 3.76
C MET A 227 6.03 -1.81 4.50
N ARG A 228 7.24 -2.16 4.08
CA ARG A 228 8.49 -1.65 4.67
C ARG A 228 9.70 -1.91 3.79
N ASN A 229 10.77 -1.19 4.08
CA ASN A 229 12.11 -1.51 3.61
C ASN A 229 12.71 -2.60 4.51
N LEU A 230 13.26 -3.64 3.90
CA LEU A 230 13.91 -4.75 4.60
C LEU A 230 15.36 -4.37 4.86
N ASN A 231 15.60 -3.70 5.99
CA ASN A 231 16.91 -3.18 6.39
C ASN A 231 17.94 -4.31 6.52
N GLY A 232 18.86 -4.36 5.55
CA GLY A 232 19.98 -5.31 5.47
C GLY A 232 20.62 -5.25 4.09
N ASP A 233 19.77 -5.21 3.05
CA ASP A 233 20.17 -4.98 1.67
C ASP A 233 19.51 -3.69 1.16
N LYS A 234 20.33 -2.71 0.74
CA LYS A 234 19.83 -1.47 0.12
C LYS A 234 18.97 -1.87 -1.09
N ASN A 235 17.67 -1.57 -1.04
CA ASN A 235 16.66 -1.73 -2.11
C ASN A 235 15.81 -3.02 -2.07
N ARG A 236 15.72 -3.70 -0.91
CA ARG A 236 14.78 -4.82 -0.72
C ARG A 236 13.54 -4.36 0.05
N TYR A 237 12.36 -4.71 -0.46
CA TYR A 237 11.08 -4.26 0.08
C TYR A 237 10.16 -5.45 0.35
N GLU A 238 9.32 -5.29 1.36
CA GLU A 238 8.14 -6.12 1.57
C GLU A 238 6.93 -5.37 1.00
N VAL A 239 6.18 -6.01 0.11
CA VAL A 239 4.97 -5.46 -0.52
C VAL A 239 3.79 -6.38 -0.28
N GLN A 240 2.60 -5.82 -0.10
CA GLN A 240 1.36 -6.57 0.13
C GLN A 240 0.41 -6.38 -1.05
N ASP A 241 -0.22 -7.46 -1.51
CA ASP A 241 -1.29 -7.41 -2.51
C ASP A 241 -2.42 -6.47 -2.05
N ALA A 242 -2.96 -5.70 -2.99
CA ALA A 242 -4.09 -4.81 -2.73
C ALA A 242 -5.45 -5.53 -2.76
N ASP A 243 -5.47 -6.84 -2.96
CA ASP A 243 -6.69 -7.65 -2.91
C ASP A 243 -7.27 -7.66 -1.49
N ASP A 244 -8.47 -7.10 -1.36
CA ASP A 244 -9.20 -6.90 -0.09
C ASP A 244 -10.42 -7.84 0.00
N THR A 245 -10.32 -9.01 -0.63
CA THR A 245 -11.38 -10.03 -0.58
C THR A 245 -11.65 -10.43 0.89
N PRO A 246 -12.89 -10.27 1.39
CA PRO A 246 -13.20 -10.47 2.80
C PRO A 246 -12.98 -11.93 3.20
N GLY A 247 -12.23 -12.13 4.28
CA GLY A 247 -11.87 -13.46 4.80
C GLY A 247 -10.57 -14.03 4.22
N GLN A 248 -9.94 -13.36 3.26
CA GLN A 248 -8.63 -13.72 2.75
C GLN A 248 -7.53 -12.86 3.38
N ILE A 249 -6.45 -13.49 3.82
CA ILE A 249 -5.25 -12.77 4.29
C ILE A 249 -4.52 -12.27 3.03
N PRO A 250 -4.28 -10.96 2.86
CA PRO A 250 -3.61 -10.44 1.68
C PRO A 250 -2.20 -11.01 1.56
N ALA A 251 -1.82 -11.42 0.36
CA ALA A 251 -0.50 -12.02 0.11
C ALA A 251 0.62 -10.98 0.27
N THR A 252 1.73 -11.38 0.88
CA THR A 252 2.90 -10.51 1.09
C THR A 252 4.11 -11.07 0.35
N PHE A 253 4.88 -10.19 -0.29
CA PHE A 253 6.01 -10.53 -1.15
C PHE A 253 7.27 -9.76 -0.79
N ASN A 254 8.40 -10.46 -0.78
CA ASN A 254 9.72 -9.83 -0.68
C ASN A 254 10.29 -9.62 -2.07
N THR A 255 10.63 -8.38 -2.41
CA THR A 255 11.07 -8.01 -3.75
C THR A 255 12.18 -6.94 -3.73
N THR A 256 12.66 -6.56 -4.91
CA THR A 256 13.62 -5.47 -5.10
C THR A 256 13.04 -4.42 -6.04
N LEU A 257 13.66 -3.23 -6.09
CA LEU A 257 13.23 -2.15 -7.01
C LEU A 257 13.14 -2.56 -8.48
N LYS A 258 13.86 -3.60 -8.92
CA LYS A 258 13.80 -4.08 -10.31
C LYS A 258 12.43 -4.63 -10.72
N HIS A 259 11.62 -5.07 -9.76
CA HIS A 259 10.29 -5.62 -10.00
C HIS A 259 9.18 -4.71 -9.47
N ILE A 260 9.50 -3.48 -9.06
CA ILE A 260 8.54 -2.50 -8.56
C ILE A 260 8.50 -1.34 -9.54
N VAL A 261 7.29 -0.95 -9.93
CA VAL A 261 7.02 0.29 -10.67
C VAL A 261 6.17 1.18 -9.78
N VAL A 262 6.70 2.35 -9.43
CA VAL A 262 5.96 3.28 -8.58
C VAL A 262 4.86 3.94 -9.40
N LEU A 263 3.63 3.93 -8.87
CA LEU A 263 2.51 4.63 -9.50
C LEU A 263 2.70 6.14 -9.38
N ALA A 264 2.32 6.87 -10.44
CA ALA A 264 2.56 8.30 -10.53
C ALA A 264 1.74 9.11 -9.50
N ASP A 265 2.43 10.00 -8.80
CA ASP A 265 1.78 11.10 -8.08
C ASP A 265 1.38 12.21 -9.04
N PRO A 266 0.42 13.07 -8.67
CA PRO A 266 0.13 14.29 -9.41
C PRO A 266 1.40 15.14 -9.63
N PRO A 267 1.60 15.75 -10.82
CA PRO A 267 0.66 15.83 -11.93
C PRO A 267 0.62 14.56 -12.79
N ILE A 268 -0.60 14.19 -13.18
CA ILE A 268 -0.92 13.00 -13.97
C ILE A 268 -0.13 13.00 -15.29
N GLN A 269 0.54 11.89 -15.59
CA GLN A 269 1.19 11.67 -16.89
C GLN A 269 0.12 11.54 -17.98
N ASP A 270 0.30 12.29 -19.08
CA ASP A 270 -0.66 12.38 -20.18
C ASP A 270 -0.14 11.55 -21.37
N TYR A 271 -0.65 10.32 -21.51
CA TYR A 271 -0.26 9.42 -22.58
C TYR A 271 -1.04 9.72 -23.87
N PRO A 272 -0.38 9.78 -25.04
CA PRO A 272 -1.04 10.13 -26.29
C PRO A 272 -1.98 9.02 -26.77
N ILE A 273 -3.01 9.39 -27.51
CA ILE A 273 -3.94 8.44 -28.13
C ILE A 273 -3.16 7.49 -29.05
N GLY A 274 -3.46 6.20 -28.98
CA GLY A 274 -2.80 5.13 -29.73
C GLY A 274 -1.59 4.53 -29.04
N SER A 275 -1.07 5.13 -27.96
CA SER A 275 0.03 4.56 -27.18
C SER A 275 -0.39 3.30 -26.44
N THR A 276 0.55 2.37 -26.31
CA THR A 276 0.42 1.20 -25.44
C THR A 276 0.84 1.58 -24.04
N VAL A 277 0.02 1.20 -23.07
CA VAL A 277 0.23 1.42 -21.64
C VAL A 277 -0.04 0.12 -20.90
N LEU A 278 0.40 0.05 -19.66
CA LEU A 278 0.03 -1.01 -18.73
C LEU A 278 -0.93 -0.40 -17.70
N ALA A 279 -2.13 -0.96 -17.57
CA ALA A 279 -3.21 -0.36 -16.80
C ALA A 279 -3.93 -1.37 -15.92
N LEU A 280 -4.38 -0.94 -14.74
CA LEU A 280 -5.18 -1.76 -13.85
C LEU A 280 -6.53 -2.06 -14.50
N TYR A 281 -6.88 -3.34 -14.62
CA TYR A 281 -8.18 -3.72 -15.12
C TYR A 281 -9.26 -3.44 -14.06
N PRO A 282 -10.42 -2.85 -14.44
CA PRO A 282 -11.48 -2.53 -13.49
C PRO A 282 -11.88 -3.71 -12.61
N ASP A 283 -12.14 -3.45 -11.34
CA ASP A 283 -12.55 -4.45 -10.34
C ASP A 283 -11.54 -5.59 -10.08
N THR A 284 -10.28 -5.40 -10.49
CA THR A 284 -9.19 -6.35 -10.22
C THR A 284 -7.97 -5.67 -9.61
N THR A 285 -7.00 -6.47 -9.17
CA THR A 285 -5.69 -6.02 -8.72
C THR A 285 -4.59 -6.27 -9.75
N SER A 286 -4.94 -6.59 -10.99
CA SER A 286 -3.97 -6.97 -12.03
C SER A 286 -3.87 -5.92 -13.13
N PHE A 287 -2.65 -5.71 -13.61
CA PHE A 287 -2.37 -4.79 -14.70
C PHE A 287 -2.21 -5.54 -16.02
N TYR A 288 -2.82 -5.00 -17.07
CA TYR A 288 -2.80 -5.57 -18.41
C TYR A 288 -2.46 -4.52 -19.46
N LYS A 289 -1.94 -4.98 -20.60
CA LYS A 289 -1.65 -4.09 -21.72
C LYS A 289 -2.94 -3.52 -22.30
N ALA A 290 -2.90 -2.23 -22.56
CA ALA A 290 -4.02 -1.48 -23.11
C ALA A 290 -3.54 -0.43 -24.11
N ARG A 291 -4.42 -0.05 -25.02
CA ARG A 291 -4.24 1.08 -25.93
C ARG A 291 -5.06 2.27 -25.49
N VAL A 292 -4.46 3.45 -25.51
CA VAL A 292 -5.14 4.71 -25.17
C VAL A 292 -6.08 5.13 -26.29
N ARG A 293 -7.38 5.26 -26.01
CA ARG A 293 -8.38 5.80 -26.94
C ARG A 293 -8.70 7.27 -26.65
N SER A 294 -8.66 7.68 -25.39
CA SER A 294 -8.80 9.09 -24.97
C SER A 294 -8.01 9.33 -23.69
N ASN A 295 -7.37 10.48 -23.60
CA ASN A 295 -6.68 10.91 -22.39
C ASN A 295 -7.58 11.80 -21.51
N PRO A 296 -7.28 11.92 -20.20
CA PRO A 296 -8.03 12.76 -19.27
C PRO A 296 -8.02 14.24 -19.66
N ARG A 297 -6.89 14.72 -20.20
CA ARG A 297 -6.72 16.14 -20.55
C ARG A 297 -7.67 16.60 -21.65
N ALA A 298 -7.92 15.76 -22.66
CA ALA A 298 -8.90 16.04 -23.71
C ALA A 298 -10.34 16.07 -23.19
N GLN A 299 -10.65 15.39 -22.08
CA GLN A 299 -11.97 15.40 -21.46
C GLN A 299 -12.20 16.66 -20.63
N ILE A 300 -11.20 17.11 -19.88
CA ILE A 300 -11.30 18.35 -19.07
C ILE A 300 -11.61 19.56 -19.95
N ALA A 301 -11.08 19.61 -21.17
CA ALA A 301 -11.36 20.68 -22.13
C ALA A 301 -12.83 20.69 -22.64
N LYS A 302 -13.57 19.60 -22.47
CA LYS A 302 -14.92 19.40 -23.04
C LYS A 302 -16.03 19.22 -22.00
N GLN A 303 -15.69 19.08 -20.71
CA GLN A 303 -16.66 18.72 -19.66
C GLN A 303 -16.84 19.82 -18.61
N LYS A 304 -17.97 19.73 -17.88
CA LYS A 304 -18.34 20.65 -16.80
C LYS A 304 -17.32 20.60 -15.65
N PRO A 305 -17.10 21.72 -14.94
CA PRO A 305 -16.25 21.73 -13.74
C PRO A 305 -16.72 20.68 -12.74
N GLY A 306 -15.82 19.77 -12.34
CA GLY A 306 -16.08 18.74 -11.32
C GLY A 306 -16.20 17.30 -11.82
N SER A 307 -16.16 17.04 -13.13
CA SER A 307 -16.04 15.65 -13.62
C SER A 307 -14.62 15.11 -13.42
N ARG A 308 -14.52 13.86 -12.93
CA ARG A 308 -13.23 13.17 -12.81
C ARG A 308 -12.79 12.76 -14.22
N ALA A 309 -11.66 13.27 -14.65
CA ALA A 309 -11.09 12.94 -15.96
C ALA A 309 -10.45 11.55 -15.91
N LEU A 310 -10.90 10.64 -16.77
CA LEU A 310 -10.47 9.24 -16.82
C LEU A 310 -9.82 8.94 -18.17
N TYR A 311 -8.94 7.95 -18.20
CA TYR A 311 -8.49 7.37 -19.46
C TYR A 311 -9.59 6.50 -20.04
N LYS A 312 -9.75 6.53 -21.36
CA LYS A 312 -10.51 5.53 -22.10
C LYS A 312 -9.53 4.58 -22.74
N LEU A 313 -9.54 3.33 -22.33
CA LEU A 313 -8.57 2.31 -22.73
C LEU A 313 -9.26 1.13 -23.41
N THR A 314 -8.59 0.50 -24.36
CA THR A 314 -8.97 -0.82 -24.90
C THR A 314 -7.89 -1.83 -24.55
N PHE A 315 -8.25 -2.86 -23.79
CA PHE A 315 -7.34 -3.93 -23.38
C PHE A 315 -7.13 -4.93 -24.52
N GLU A 316 -5.94 -5.51 -24.62
CA GLU A 316 -5.57 -6.39 -25.74
C GLU A 316 -6.42 -7.67 -25.82
N ASP A 317 -6.93 -8.18 -24.69
CA ASP A 317 -7.64 -9.46 -24.60
C ASP A 317 -9.19 -9.33 -24.62
N ASP A 318 -9.76 -8.12 -24.61
CA ASP A 318 -11.22 -7.89 -24.42
C ASP A 318 -11.97 -7.40 -25.68
N GLY A 319 -11.44 -7.71 -26.87
CA GLY A 319 -12.17 -7.47 -28.13
C GLY A 319 -12.54 -6.00 -28.36
N ASP A 320 -11.61 -5.07 -28.10
CA ASP A 320 -11.76 -3.62 -28.28
C ASP A 320 -12.82 -2.94 -27.38
N GLN A 321 -13.23 -3.57 -26.27
CA GLN A 321 -14.07 -2.91 -25.28
C GLN A 321 -13.36 -1.67 -24.69
N ILE A 322 -14.07 -0.53 -24.68
CA ILE A 322 -13.56 0.71 -24.10
C ILE A 322 -13.94 0.76 -22.62
N LEU A 323 -12.92 0.81 -21.76
CA LEU A 323 -13.07 0.91 -20.31
C LEU A 323 -12.51 2.23 -19.79
N ASP A 324 -13.16 2.78 -18.77
CA ASP A 324 -12.73 4.00 -18.08
C ASP A 324 -11.77 3.64 -16.94
N VAL A 325 -10.55 4.17 -16.97
CA VAL A 325 -9.50 3.86 -15.99
C VAL A 325 -8.94 5.13 -15.34
N SER A 326 -8.75 5.07 -14.03
CA SER A 326 -8.16 6.18 -13.26
C SER A 326 -6.74 6.48 -13.72
N PRO A 327 -6.35 7.75 -13.89
CA PRO A 327 -5.00 8.09 -14.35
C PRO A 327 -3.86 7.63 -13.45
N HIS A 328 -4.11 7.45 -12.14
CA HIS A 328 -3.13 6.91 -11.18
C HIS A 328 -2.91 5.39 -11.33
N MET A 329 -3.75 4.73 -12.12
CA MET A 329 -3.71 3.28 -12.36
C MET A 329 -3.22 2.94 -13.76
N VAL A 330 -2.59 3.91 -14.44
CA VAL A 330 -1.99 3.76 -15.78
C VAL A 330 -0.50 4.07 -15.69
N ILE A 331 0.32 3.13 -16.16
CA ILE A 331 1.78 3.24 -16.18
C ILE A 331 2.32 3.04 -17.60
N GLU A 332 3.51 3.58 -17.82
CA GLU A 332 4.22 3.51 -19.09
C GLU A 332 4.54 2.06 -19.48
N TRP A 333 4.41 1.74 -20.77
CA TRP A 333 4.86 0.47 -21.34
C TRP A 333 5.96 0.71 -22.40
N PRO A 334 7.07 -0.06 -22.37
CA PRO A 334 7.44 -1.04 -21.34
C PRO A 334 7.73 -0.35 -20.00
N PRO A 335 7.51 -1.02 -18.85
CA PRO A 335 7.67 -0.37 -17.57
C PRO A 335 9.13 0.03 -17.35
N PRO A 336 9.38 1.26 -16.89
CA PRO A 336 10.74 1.75 -16.70
C PRO A 336 11.45 0.90 -15.65
N VAL A 337 12.62 0.35 -16.02
CA VAL A 337 13.45 -0.41 -15.09
C VAL A 337 14.14 0.61 -14.17
N ILE A 338 13.85 0.54 -12.88
CA ILE A 338 14.55 1.36 -11.88
C ILE A 338 15.96 0.78 -11.69
N SER A 339 16.92 1.24 -12.50
CA SER A 339 18.36 1.02 -12.27
C SER A 339 18.93 2.12 -11.36
N LYS A 340 20.03 1.81 -10.65
CA LYS A 340 20.73 2.82 -9.85
C LYS A 340 21.34 3.88 -10.79
N PRO A 341 21.32 5.18 -10.43
CA PRO A 341 22.25 6.13 -11.03
C PRO A 341 23.68 5.62 -10.75
N SER A 342 24.53 5.58 -11.78
CA SER A 342 25.94 5.18 -11.67
C SER A 342 26.76 6.18 -10.87
#